data_AF-A0A6I1VLW6-F1
#
_entry.id   AF-A0A6I1VLW6-F1
#
_cell.length_a   1.000
_cell.length_b   1.000
_cell.length_c   1.000
_cell.angle_alpha   90.00
_cell.angle_beta   90.00
_cell.angle_gamma   90.00
#
_symmetry.space_group_name_H-M   'P 1'
#
loop_
_entity.id
_entity.type
_entity.pdbx_description
1 polymer ?
#
loop_
_entity_poly.entity_id
_entity_poly.type
_entity_poly.pdbx_seq_one_letter_code
_entity_poly.pdbx_strand_id
1 'polypeptide(L)'
;MLAPSDEFSWLFEGLPTYTTLHQKGMRLYDLGAFEHARQFLQLPATVGDAEAQFALASIIEHSPTEISSQITTLRRQIAGITQISLQKEHHWHLVTQASQMIERLQITLKAQYMPLYEAAAEHGNIDAMLRLGGDAWNAKVRAQLEGGLRVHTPEALLDMYALTRDLNWLKHSAASGHAIAQYLLATLYDKNPTMLASAEDPQEVIYELISSSAYGGYPPAMNWFANRIENRRNFALIQHWILKEAQAGSINAVQQYGLALTGMNSDGTHNDTVSGFEADYTGGYALLWLVNQVKGRGSNPYNIQDKLHHLESELGPAQVITAKEIAHEWREHYPLLSEFRLRACLL
;
A
#
# COMPACT_ATOMS: atom_id res chain seq x y z
N MET A 1 7.27 -6.13 -39.71
CA MET A 1 7.00 -6.74 -38.39
C MET A 1 6.90 -5.59 -37.41
N LEU A 2 5.69 -5.13 -37.13
CA LEU A 2 5.46 -4.09 -36.12
C LEU A 2 5.87 -4.70 -34.77
N ALA A 3 6.77 -4.03 -34.05
CA ALA A 3 7.09 -4.42 -32.69
C ALA A 3 5.77 -4.47 -31.89
N PRO A 4 5.54 -5.50 -31.05
CA PRO A 4 4.41 -5.47 -30.14
C PRO A 4 4.55 -4.17 -29.34
N SER A 5 3.55 -3.29 -29.42
CA SER A 5 3.44 -2.14 -28.53
C SER A 5 3.55 -2.68 -27.11
N ASP A 6 4.68 -2.43 -26.48
CA ASP A 6 5.04 -2.94 -25.16
C ASP A 6 3.89 -2.58 -24.22
N GLU A 7 3.21 -3.59 -23.68
CA GLU A 7 1.92 -3.53 -22.97
C GLU A 7 1.96 -2.59 -21.75
N PHE A 8 3.18 -2.19 -21.37
CA PHE A 8 3.51 -1.29 -20.28
C PHE A 8 4.00 0.09 -20.72
N SER A 9 4.15 0.37 -22.03
CA SER A 9 4.66 1.66 -22.53
C SER A 9 3.87 2.84 -21.97
N TRP A 10 2.55 2.72 -21.90
CA TRP A 10 1.67 3.78 -21.44
C TRP A 10 1.67 3.93 -19.89
N LEU A 11 2.00 2.87 -19.13
CA LEU A 11 2.29 2.93 -17.67
C LEU A 11 3.49 3.84 -17.38
N PHE A 12 4.36 4.01 -18.38
CA PHE A 12 5.58 4.81 -18.34
C PHE A 12 5.51 6.06 -19.26
N GLU A 13 4.40 6.30 -19.96
CA GLU A 13 4.20 7.51 -20.76
C GLU A 13 4.06 8.73 -19.84
N GLY A 14 4.90 9.75 -20.09
CA GLY A 14 5.06 10.91 -19.21
C GLY A 14 6.29 10.83 -18.30
N LEU A 15 6.96 9.67 -18.23
CA LEU A 15 8.34 9.65 -17.75
C LEU A 15 9.28 10.09 -18.88
N PRO A 16 10.44 10.71 -18.55
CA PRO A 16 11.45 10.98 -19.56
C PRO A 16 11.76 9.70 -20.34
N THR A 17 12.04 9.83 -21.63
CA THR A 17 12.43 8.74 -22.55
C THR A 17 13.61 7.89 -22.05
N TYR A 18 14.28 8.33 -20.98
CA TYR A 18 15.41 7.69 -20.30
C TYR A 18 15.10 7.33 -18.82
N THR A 19 13.94 6.77 -18.53
CA THR A 19 13.66 6.24 -17.18
C THR A 19 14.48 4.97 -16.92
N THR A 20 15.19 4.92 -15.81
CA THR A 20 16.00 3.73 -15.45
C THR A 20 15.11 2.55 -15.03
N LEU A 21 15.63 1.33 -15.13
CA LEU A 21 14.94 0.12 -14.65
C LEU A 21 14.58 0.24 -13.17
N HIS A 22 15.46 0.85 -12.36
CA HIS A 22 15.20 1.14 -10.94
C HIS A 22 13.94 1.99 -10.77
N GLN A 23 13.84 3.14 -11.45
CA GLN A 23 12.69 4.05 -11.33
C GLN A 23 11.38 3.37 -11.76
N LYS A 24 11.42 2.59 -12.86
CA LYS A 24 10.25 1.82 -13.31
C LYS A 24 9.82 0.78 -12.28
N GLY A 25 10.79 0.03 -11.75
CA GLY A 25 10.56 -1.01 -10.76
C GLY A 25 9.98 -0.46 -9.45
N MET A 26 10.54 0.63 -8.93
CA MET A 26 10.08 1.25 -7.68
C MET A 26 8.67 1.82 -7.83
N ARG A 27 8.36 2.48 -8.94
CA ARG A 27 7.00 3.00 -9.19
C ARG A 27 5.96 1.88 -9.24
N LEU A 28 6.26 0.78 -9.92
CA LEU A 28 5.37 -0.39 -9.94
C LEU A 28 5.24 -1.02 -8.55
N TYR A 29 6.34 -1.07 -7.78
CA TYR A 29 6.33 -1.55 -6.40
C TYR A 29 5.41 -0.70 -5.53
N ASP A 30 5.47 0.62 -5.62
CA ASP A 30 4.63 1.54 -4.84
C ASP A 30 3.15 1.44 -5.21
N LEU A 31 2.86 1.20 -6.48
CA LEU A 31 1.50 0.98 -7.00
C LEU A 31 0.94 -0.42 -6.69
N GLY A 32 1.73 -1.31 -6.07
CA GLY A 32 1.31 -2.68 -5.74
C GLY A 32 1.32 -3.64 -6.92
N ALA A 33 1.91 -3.26 -8.05
CA ALA A 33 2.05 -4.09 -9.25
C ALA A 33 3.27 -5.04 -9.13
N PHE A 34 3.31 -5.85 -8.06
CA PHE A 34 4.52 -6.57 -7.62
C PHE A 34 5.12 -7.51 -8.66
N GLU A 35 4.30 -8.26 -9.41
CA GLU A 35 4.80 -9.18 -10.44
C GLU A 35 5.54 -8.43 -11.56
N HIS A 36 5.03 -7.27 -11.96
CA HIS A 36 5.69 -6.41 -12.94
C HIS A 36 6.92 -5.73 -12.33
N ALA A 37 6.78 -5.17 -11.12
CA ALA A 37 7.89 -4.53 -10.39
C ALA A 37 9.10 -5.46 -10.30
N ARG A 38 8.87 -6.74 -9.97
CA ARG A 38 9.90 -7.77 -9.87
C ARG A 38 10.79 -7.85 -11.10
N GLN A 39 10.22 -7.75 -12.31
CA GLN A 39 10.97 -7.85 -13.57
C GLN A 39 11.95 -6.68 -13.73
N PHE A 40 11.52 -5.47 -13.36
CA PHE A 40 12.33 -4.26 -13.47
C PHE A 40 13.35 -4.10 -12.32
N LEU A 41 13.09 -4.70 -11.16
CA LEU A 41 13.94 -4.59 -9.97
C LEU A 41 15.12 -5.59 -9.95
N GLN A 42 15.06 -6.69 -10.72
CA GLN A 42 16.10 -7.73 -10.72
C GLN A 42 17.50 -7.19 -11.03
N LEU A 43 17.66 -6.45 -12.14
CA LEU A 43 18.96 -5.94 -12.54
C LEU A 43 19.48 -4.87 -11.56
N PRO A 44 18.70 -3.82 -11.19
CA PRO A 44 19.10 -2.88 -10.15
C PRO A 44 19.54 -3.56 -8.84
N ALA A 45 18.79 -4.54 -8.37
CA ALA A 45 19.13 -5.26 -7.14
C ALA A 45 20.47 -6.03 -7.26
N THR A 46 20.72 -6.61 -8.43
CA THR A 46 21.96 -7.36 -8.72
C THR A 46 23.19 -6.44 -8.77
N VAL A 47 23.03 -5.20 -9.24
CA VAL A 47 24.13 -4.21 -9.31
C VAL A 47 24.32 -3.42 -8.02
N GLY A 48 23.58 -3.73 -6.96
CA GLY A 48 23.80 -3.17 -5.62
C GLY A 48 22.85 -2.05 -5.21
N ASP A 49 21.75 -1.81 -5.93
CA ASP A 49 20.78 -0.79 -5.54
C ASP A 49 19.98 -1.22 -4.29
N ALA A 50 20.17 -0.52 -3.17
CA ALA A 50 19.66 -0.93 -1.86
C ALA A 50 18.12 -0.92 -1.79
N GLU A 51 17.47 0.05 -2.43
CA GLU A 51 16.01 0.14 -2.49
C GLU A 51 15.42 -0.99 -3.32
N ALA A 52 16.00 -1.27 -4.49
CA ALA A 52 15.56 -2.38 -5.32
C ALA A 52 15.82 -3.74 -4.66
N GLN A 53 16.92 -3.91 -3.93
CA GLN A 53 17.19 -5.11 -3.13
C GLN A 53 16.10 -5.31 -2.06
N PHE A 54 15.78 -4.27 -1.30
CA PHE A 54 14.73 -4.33 -0.29
C PHE A 54 13.35 -4.60 -0.91
N ALA A 55 12.97 -3.87 -1.95
CA ALA A 55 11.70 -4.02 -2.63
C ALA A 55 11.55 -5.43 -3.22
N LEU A 56 12.59 -5.95 -3.89
CA LEU A 56 12.60 -7.31 -4.44
C LEU A 56 12.50 -8.37 -3.33
N ALA A 57 13.22 -8.21 -2.23
CA ALA A 57 13.12 -9.10 -1.07
C ALA A 57 11.69 -9.12 -0.50
N SER A 58 11.09 -7.93 -0.33
CA SER A 58 9.73 -7.74 0.14
C SER A 58 8.69 -8.40 -0.78
N ILE A 59 8.84 -8.25 -2.11
CA ILE A 59 7.98 -8.92 -3.10
C ILE A 59 8.05 -10.44 -2.91
N ILE A 60 9.27 -11.01 -2.86
CA ILE A 60 9.46 -12.47 -2.76
C ILE A 60 8.91 -13.02 -1.44
N GLU A 61 9.08 -12.28 -0.34
CA GLU A 61 8.60 -12.68 0.98
C GLU A 61 7.06 -12.71 1.06
N HIS A 62 6.37 -11.73 0.47
CA HIS A 62 4.94 -11.51 0.71
C HIS A 62 4.03 -11.91 -0.45
N SER A 63 4.54 -11.98 -1.68
CA SER A 63 3.71 -12.32 -2.84
C SER A 63 3.42 -13.83 -2.89
N PRO A 64 2.21 -14.24 -3.33
CA PRO A 64 1.92 -15.65 -3.54
C PRO A 64 2.91 -16.27 -4.54
N THR A 65 3.72 -17.22 -4.06
CA THR A 65 4.61 -18.04 -4.86
C THR A 65 4.07 -19.46 -4.92
N GLU A 66 4.63 -20.30 -5.78
CA GLU A 66 4.34 -21.73 -5.76
C GLU A 66 4.62 -22.32 -4.37
N ILE A 67 5.74 -21.94 -3.74
CA ILE A 67 6.12 -22.39 -2.41
C ILE A 67 5.12 -21.91 -1.34
N SER A 68 4.73 -20.63 -1.35
CA SER A 68 3.77 -20.13 -0.37
C SER A 68 2.36 -20.70 -0.57
N SER A 69 1.98 -21.03 -1.81
CA SER A 69 0.73 -21.74 -2.15
C SER A 69 0.73 -23.19 -1.65
N GLN A 70 1.86 -23.91 -1.79
CA GLN A 70 2.04 -25.25 -1.22
C GLN A 70 1.95 -25.21 0.31
N ILE A 71 2.64 -24.27 0.96
CA ILE A 71 2.56 -24.07 2.43
C ILE A 71 1.11 -23.82 2.87
N THR A 72 0.39 -22.93 2.17
CA THR A 72 -1.01 -22.59 2.49
C THR A 72 -1.93 -23.81 2.35
N THR A 73 -1.72 -24.60 1.30
CA THR A 73 -2.48 -25.83 1.06
C THR A 73 -2.23 -26.86 2.16
N LEU A 74 -0.96 -27.10 2.51
CA LEU A 74 -0.58 -28.01 3.60
C LEU A 74 -1.17 -27.57 4.95
N ARG A 75 -1.11 -26.27 5.27
CA ARG A 75 -1.73 -25.72 6.50
C ARG A 75 -3.23 -25.95 6.54
N ARG A 76 -3.93 -25.74 5.42
CA ARG A 76 -5.37 -26.01 5.29
C ARG A 76 -5.68 -27.50 5.50
N GLN A 77 -4.87 -28.38 4.92
CA GLN A 77 -5.00 -29.83 5.09
C GLN A 77 -4.81 -30.25 6.56
N ILE A 78 -3.77 -29.74 7.23
CA ILE A 78 -3.55 -29.98 8.67
C ILE A 78 -4.76 -29.53 9.49
N ALA A 79 -5.26 -28.31 9.26
CA ALA A 79 -6.43 -27.79 9.97
C ALA A 79 -7.68 -28.67 9.75
N GLY A 80 -7.90 -29.16 8.52
CA GLY A 80 -8.97 -30.10 8.20
C GLY A 80 -8.83 -31.43 8.95
N ILE A 81 -7.62 -31.99 9.01
CA ILE A 81 -7.33 -33.26 9.72
C ILE A 81 -7.61 -33.13 11.21
N THR A 82 -7.26 -31.99 11.84
CA THR A 82 -7.52 -31.77 13.27
C THR A 82 -9.01 -31.70 13.65
N GLN A 83 -9.91 -31.51 12.67
CA GLN A 83 -11.36 -31.45 12.87
C GLN A 83 -12.06 -32.81 12.70
N ILE A 84 -11.38 -33.81 12.13
CA ILE A 84 -11.98 -35.11 11.84
C ILE A 84 -11.78 -36.06 13.03
N SER A 85 -12.81 -36.83 13.38
CA SER A 85 -12.76 -37.91 14.37
C SER A 85 -12.17 -39.20 13.76
N LEU A 86 -10.86 -39.27 13.52
CA LEU A 86 -10.15 -40.54 13.26
C LEU A 86 -9.23 -40.90 14.44
N GLN A 87 -8.74 -42.15 14.44
CA GLN A 87 -7.81 -42.67 15.45
C GLN A 87 -6.58 -41.76 15.61
N LYS A 88 -6.31 -41.35 16.85
CA LYS A 88 -5.30 -40.33 17.22
C LYS A 88 -3.89 -40.59 16.66
N GLU A 89 -3.49 -41.85 16.50
CA GLU A 89 -2.15 -42.23 16.08
C GLU A 89 -1.89 -41.95 14.58
N HIS A 90 -2.87 -42.18 13.71
CA HIS A 90 -2.73 -41.94 12.27
C HIS A 90 -2.68 -40.44 11.94
N HIS A 91 -3.41 -39.61 12.69
CA HIS A 91 -3.33 -38.15 12.56
C HIS A 91 -1.96 -37.60 12.90
N TRP A 92 -1.35 -38.13 13.96
CA TRP A 92 -0.10 -37.61 14.47
C TRP A 92 1.02 -37.72 13.43
N HIS A 93 1.13 -38.86 12.75
CA HIS A 93 2.16 -39.06 11.71
C HIS A 93 1.95 -38.13 10.50
N LEU A 94 0.72 -37.98 10.01
CA LEU A 94 0.42 -37.10 8.87
C LEU A 94 0.66 -35.63 9.18
N VAL A 95 0.20 -35.16 10.35
CA VAL A 95 0.44 -33.78 10.80
C VAL A 95 1.93 -33.51 10.99
N THR A 96 2.67 -34.47 11.55
CA THR A 96 4.13 -34.35 11.75
C THR A 96 4.86 -34.24 10.41
N GLN A 97 4.55 -35.12 9.44
CA GLN A 97 5.16 -35.07 8.11
C GLN A 97 4.83 -33.78 7.36
N ALA A 98 3.56 -33.35 7.38
CA ALA A 98 3.14 -32.10 6.75
C ALA A 98 3.80 -30.87 7.42
N SER A 99 3.97 -30.90 8.74
CA SER A 99 4.67 -29.83 9.48
C SER A 99 6.15 -29.74 9.10
N GLN A 100 6.84 -30.88 9.00
CA GLN A 100 8.23 -30.92 8.53
C GLN A 100 8.36 -30.43 7.08
N MET A 101 7.38 -30.76 6.22
CA MET A 101 7.36 -30.27 4.84
C MET A 101 7.16 -28.75 4.79
N ILE A 102 6.24 -28.21 5.59
CA ILE A 102 6.04 -26.76 5.73
C ILE A 102 7.34 -26.09 6.18
N GLU A 103 8.02 -26.62 7.19
CA GLU A 103 9.27 -26.07 7.69
C GLU A 103 10.36 -26.03 6.60
N ARG A 104 10.54 -27.13 5.84
CA ARG A 104 11.48 -27.17 4.71
C ARG A 104 11.13 -26.14 3.63
N LEU A 105 9.86 -26.05 3.27
CA LEU A 105 9.39 -25.07 2.28
C LEU A 105 9.61 -23.63 2.76
N GLN A 106 9.40 -23.37 4.06
CA GLN A 106 9.68 -22.06 4.67
C GLN A 106 11.17 -21.72 4.63
N ILE A 107 12.05 -22.68 4.91
CA ILE A 107 13.51 -22.50 4.79
C ILE A 107 13.88 -22.18 3.34
N THR A 108 13.36 -22.93 2.37
CA THR A 108 13.61 -22.70 0.95
C THR A 108 13.13 -21.32 0.50
N LEU A 109 11.93 -20.89 0.93
CA LEU A 109 11.42 -19.56 0.62
C LEU A 109 12.29 -18.47 1.24
N LYS A 110 12.66 -18.63 2.52
CA LYS A 110 13.52 -17.68 3.25
C LYS A 110 14.87 -17.49 2.57
N ALA A 111 15.46 -18.56 2.03
CA ALA A 111 16.71 -18.50 1.29
C ALA A 111 16.63 -17.65 0.00
N GLN A 112 15.44 -17.38 -0.54
CA GLN A 112 15.27 -16.57 -1.76
C GLN A 112 15.29 -15.07 -1.51
N TYR A 113 14.89 -14.61 -0.31
CA TYR A 113 14.77 -13.17 -0.02
C TYR A 113 15.74 -12.67 1.06
N MET A 114 16.19 -13.52 1.99
CA MET A 114 17.08 -13.05 3.06
C MET A 114 18.40 -12.45 2.57
N PRO A 115 19.11 -13.03 1.58
CA PRO A 115 20.34 -12.43 1.07
C PRO A 115 20.12 -11.04 0.46
N LEU A 116 18.93 -10.77 -0.09
CA LEU A 116 18.58 -9.45 -0.62
C LEU A 116 18.36 -8.44 0.50
N TYR A 117 17.71 -8.83 1.61
CA TYR A 117 17.63 -7.97 2.80
C TYR A 117 19.00 -7.70 3.40
N GLU A 118 19.86 -8.72 3.50
CA GLU A 118 21.23 -8.56 4.00
C GLU A 118 22.02 -7.59 3.12
N ALA A 119 21.98 -7.76 1.80
CA ALA A 119 22.64 -6.84 0.86
C ALA A 119 22.08 -5.40 0.96
N ALA A 120 20.75 -5.24 1.04
CA ALA A 120 20.14 -3.93 1.20
C ALA A 120 20.60 -3.25 2.50
N ALA A 121 20.66 -4.00 3.59
CA ALA A 121 21.14 -3.52 4.89
C ALA A 121 22.64 -3.18 4.85
N GLU A 122 23.47 -3.98 4.18
CA GLU A 122 24.88 -3.66 3.94
C GLU A 122 25.07 -2.37 3.17
N HIS A 123 24.19 -2.09 2.20
CA HIS A 123 24.14 -0.83 1.45
C HIS A 123 23.41 0.31 2.16
N GLY A 124 23.09 0.14 3.45
CA GLY A 124 22.60 1.23 4.29
C GLY A 124 21.07 1.40 4.33
N ASN A 125 20.29 0.47 3.79
CA ASN A 125 18.83 0.53 3.86
C ASN A 125 18.34 0.28 5.30
N ILE A 126 17.77 1.31 5.93
CA ILE A 126 17.28 1.26 7.32
C ILE A 126 16.15 0.23 7.48
N ASP A 127 15.24 0.12 6.53
CA ASP A 127 14.12 -0.83 6.60
C ASP A 127 14.59 -2.28 6.59
N ALA A 128 15.60 -2.59 5.78
CA ALA A 128 16.23 -3.90 5.77
C ALA A 128 16.90 -4.19 7.12
N MET A 129 17.64 -3.22 7.68
CA MET A 129 18.27 -3.38 9.00
C MET A 129 17.24 -3.61 10.11
N LEU A 130 16.14 -2.83 10.12
CA LEU A 130 15.05 -2.98 11.07
C LEU A 130 14.35 -4.34 10.92
N ARG A 131 14.15 -4.81 9.68
CA ARG A 131 13.54 -6.11 9.38
C ARG A 131 14.41 -7.28 9.84
N LEU A 132 15.74 -7.19 9.64
CA LEU A 132 16.72 -8.20 10.05
C LEU A 132 16.91 -8.22 11.58
N GLY A 133 16.96 -7.04 12.21
CA GLY A 133 17.13 -6.86 13.64
C GLY A 133 18.46 -7.40 14.17
N GLY A 134 18.55 -7.56 15.49
CA GLY A 134 19.77 -8.00 16.19
C GLY A 134 20.76 -6.86 16.46
N ASP A 135 21.66 -7.07 17.42
CA ASP A 135 22.48 -6.00 18.00
C ASP A 135 23.34 -5.26 16.98
N ALA A 136 23.93 -5.98 16.02
CA ALA A 136 24.79 -5.40 14.99
C ALA A 136 24.02 -4.46 14.05
N TRP A 137 22.87 -4.89 13.53
CA TRP A 137 22.03 -4.05 12.67
C TRP A 137 21.41 -2.91 13.45
N ASN A 138 20.92 -3.17 14.66
CA ASN A 138 20.37 -2.14 15.55
C ASN A 138 21.41 -1.04 15.90
N ALA A 139 22.69 -1.40 16.05
CA ALA A 139 23.77 -0.43 16.26
C ALA A 139 23.99 0.43 15.01
N LYS A 140 23.98 -0.16 13.81
CA LYS A 140 24.08 0.57 12.54
C LYS A 140 22.91 1.53 12.33
N VAL A 141 21.67 1.09 12.61
CA VAL A 141 20.49 1.98 12.56
C VAL A 141 20.71 3.18 13.48
N ARG A 142 21.05 2.98 14.75
CA ARG A 142 21.30 4.09 15.69
C ARG A 142 22.38 5.06 15.20
N ALA A 143 23.46 4.54 14.64
CA ALA A 143 24.53 5.37 14.07
C ALA A 143 24.03 6.22 12.90
N GLN A 144 23.21 5.66 12.01
CA GLN A 144 22.62 6.40 10.89
C GLN A 144 21.62 7.46 11.36
N LEU A 145 20.85 7.18 12.41
CA LEU A 145 19.85 8.10 12.95
C LEU A 145 20.45 9.22 13.80
N GLU A 146 21.70 9.12 14.26
CA GLU A 146 22.32 10.04 15.23
C GLU A 146 22.20 11.51 14.79
N GLY A 147 22.49 11.81 13.52
CA GLY A 147 22.39 13.16 12.98
C GLY A 147 20.98 13.73 13.07
N GLY A 148 19.98 12.93 12.68
CA GLY A 148 18.57 13.31 12.77
C GLY A 148 18.07 13.46 14.20
N LEU A 149 18.52 12.59 15.11
CA LEU A 149 18.15 12.66 16.53
C LEU A 149 18.72 13.90 17.23
N ARG A 150 19.93 14.35 16.87
CA ARG A 150 20.52 15.58 17.43
C ARG A 150 19.70 16.83 17.12
N VAL A 151 19.03 16.87 15.97
CA VAL A 151 18.19 18.00 15.54
C VAL A 151 16.70 17.66 15.54
N HIS A 152 16.32 16.52 16.15
CA HIS A 152 14.95 16.03 16.26
C HIS A 152 14.18 15.97 14.95
N THR A 153 14.78 15.45 13.87
CA THR A 153 14.04 15.24 12.62
C THR A 153 12.91 14.23 12.84
N PRO A 154 11.69 14.52 12.37
CA PRO A 154 10.55 13.65 12.57
C PRO A 154 10.77 12.21 12.07
N GLU A 155 11.47 12.06 10.96
CA GLU A 155 11.78 10.78 10.33
C GLU A 155 12.69 9.94 11.23
N ALA A 156 13.75 10.55 11.80
CA ALA A 156 14.65 9.83 12.68
C ALA A 156 13.98 9.42 14.00
N LEU A 157 13.07 10.26 14.51
CA LEU A 157 12.24 9.91 15.67
C LEU A 157 11.29 8.74 15.33
N LEU A 158 10.68 8.73 14.14
CA LEU A 158 9.83 7.63 13.70
C LEU A 158 10.62 6.33 13.52
N ASP A 159 11.82 6.38 12.95
CA ASP A 159 12.70 5.22 12.80
C ASP A 159 13.20 4.72 14.16
N MET A 160 13.41 5.60 15.14
CA MET A 160 13.68 5.18 16.52
C MET A 160 12.49 4.48 17.16
N TYR A 161 11.26 4.90 16.88
CA TYR A 161 10.08 4.13 17.26
C TYR A 161 10.09 2.75 16.60
N ALA A 162 10.36 2.64 15.29
CA ALA A 162 10.43 1.36 14.58
C ALA A 162 11.45 0.41 15.23
N LEU A 163 12.61 0.95 15.64
CA LEU A 163 13.70 0.21 16.27
C LEU A 163 13.38 -0.25 17.70
N THR A 164 12.76 0.62 18.52
CA THR A 164 12.66 0.41 19.97
C THR A 164 11.27 0.01 20.45
N ARG A 165 10.25 0.33 19.65
CA ARG A 165 8.82 0.29 20.01
C ARG A 165 8.47 1.14 21.24
N ASP A 166 9.35 2.08 21.62
CA ASP A 166 9.05 3.07 22.65
C ASP A 166 8.15 4.16 22.07
N LEU A 167 6.93 4.21 22.56
CA LEU A 167 5.87 5.12 22.11
C LEU A 167 6.24 6.60 22.25
N ASN A 168 7.17 6.95 23.13
CA ASN A 168 7.61 8.35 23.29
C ASN A 168 8.27 8.89 22.02
N TRP A 169 9.03 8.06 21.30
CA TRP A 169 9.61 8.45 20.01
C TRP A 169 8.53 8.76 18.98
N LEU A 170 7.49 7.92 18.91
CA LEU A 170 6.37 8.13 18.00
C LEU A 170 5.59 9.40 18.35
N LYS A 171 5.31 9.63 19.64
CA LYS A 171 4.66 10.84 20.13
C LYS A 171 5.45 12.09 19.76
N HIS A 172 6.78 12.08 19.93
CA HIS A 172 7.62 13.21 19.55
C HIS A 172 7.63 13.44 18.03
N SER A 173 7.72 12.37 17.22
CA SER A 173 7.61 12.48 15.77
C SER A 173 6.24 13.09 15.36
N ALA A 174 5.14 12.59 15.93
CA ALA A 174 3.80 13.10 15.66
C ALA A 174 3.62 14.57 16.08
N ALA A 175 4.15 14.95 17.25
CA ALA A 175 4.11 16.32 17.78
C ALA A 175 4.93 17.31 16.92
N SER A 176 5.94 16.83 16.19
CA SER A 176 6.70 17.65 15.23
C SER A 176 6.01 17.85 13.89
N GLY A 177 4.76 17.37 13.72
CA GLY A 177 3.97 17.56 12.50
C GLY A 177 4.11 16.46 11.45
N HIS A 178 4.80 15.35 11.77
CA HIS A 178 5.00 14.27 10.80
C HIS A 178 3.73 13.48 10.56
N ALA A 179 3.17 13.64 9.35
CA ALA A 179 1.86 13.11 9.02
C ALA A 179 1.75 11.58 9.19
N ILE A 180 2.76 10.82 8.77
CA ILE A 180 2.76 9.34 8.94
C ILE A 180 2.80 8.97 10.43
N ALA A 181 3.54 9.70 11.26
CA ALA A 181 3.63 9.42 12.69
C ALA A 181 2.31 9.74 13.40
N GLN A 182 1.64 10.84 13.03
CA GLN A 182 0.31 11.18 13.52
C GLN A 182 -0.72 10.10 13.17
N TYR A 183 -0.73 9.63 11.91
CA TYR A 183 -1.59 8.54 11.48
C TYR A 183 -1.30 7.23 12.21
N LEU A 184 -0.03 6.88 12.37
CA LEU A 184 0.37 5.66 13.07
C LEU A 184 -0.02 5.71 14.55
N LEU A 185 0.16 6.85 15.21
CA LEU A 185 -0.25 7.04 16.59
C LEU A 185 -1.78 6.93 16.75
N ALA A 186 -2.54 7.55 15.86
CA ALA A 186 -4.00 7.41 15.80
C ALA A 186 -4.42 5.94 15.63
N THR A 187 -3.75 5.21 14.73
CA THR A 187 -4.01 3.77 14.50
C THR A 187 -3.75 2.93 15.75
N LEU A 188 -2.70 3.24 16.52
CA LEU A 188 -2.41 2.52 17.76
C LEU A 188 -3.46 2.80 18.84
N TYR A 189 -3.91 4.05 18.98
CA TYR A 189 -4.97 4.41 19.92
C TYR A 189 -6.32 3.84 19.53
N ASP A 190 -6.66 3.78 18.25
CA ASP A 190 -7.89 3.14 17.79
C ASP A 190 -7.90 1.63 18.11
N LYS A 191 -6.78 0.95 17.88
CA LYS A 191 -6.62 -0.49 18.20
C LYS A 191 -6.56 -0.77 19.70
N ASN A 192 -5.92 0.11 20.45
CA ASN A 192 -5.79 -0.03 21.89
C ASN A 192 -5.91 1.32 22.61
N PRO A 193 -7.15 1.76 22.91
CA PRO A 193 -7.40 3.04 23.56
C PRO A 193 -6.70 3.19 24.91
N THR A 194 -6.40 2.08 25.61
CA THR A 194 -5.71 2.13 26.92
C THR A 194 -4.25 2.58 26.84
N MET A 195 -3.66 2.63 25.63
CA MET A 195 -2.33 3.21 25.41
C MET A 195 -2.32 4.74 25.55
N LEU A 196 -3.49 5.37 25.44
CA LEU A 196 -3.65 6.78 25.77
C LEU A 196 -3.66 6.93 27.30
N ALA A 197 -2.51 7.30 27.85
CA ALA A 197 -2.36 7.57 29.28
C ALA A 197 -2.83 8.99 29.68
N SER A 198 -3.98 9.43 29.14
CA SER A 198 -4.63 10.71 29.46
C SER A 198 -6.09 10.47 29.86
N ALA A 199 -6.72 11.46 30.49
CA ALA A 199 -8.15 11.44 30.81
C ALA A 199 -9.03 11.94 29.65
N GLU A 200 -8.41 12.30 28.52
CA GLU A 200 -9.12 12.76 27.32
C GLU A 200 -9.87 11.59 26.68
N ASP A 201 -10.91 11.92 25.91
CA ASP A 201 -11.59 10.91 25.10
C ASP A 201 -10.65 10.44 23.97
N PRO A 202 -10.30 9.14 23.90
CA PRO A 202 -9.49 8.62 22.80
C PRO A 202 -10.04 8.95 21.42
N GLN A 203 -11.37 9.04 21.26
CA GLN A 203 -11.99 9.35 19.97
C GLN A 203 -11.76 10.79 19.52
N GLU A 204 -11.67 11.73 20.46
CA GLU A 204 -11.30 13.13 20.21
C GLU A 204 -9.83 13.21 19.82
N VAL A 205 -8.93 12.58 20.59
CA VAL A 205 -7.49 12.54 20.28
C VAL A 205 -7.22 11.91 18.92
N ILE A 206 -7.90 10.80 18.59
CA ILE A 206 -7.80 10.16 17.28
C ILE A 206 -8.28 11.11 16.18
N TYR A 207 -9.37 11.87 16.40
CA TYR A 207 -9.88 12.84 15.40
C TYR A 207 -8.84 13.91 15.09
N GLU A 208 -8.22 14.47 16.12
CA GLU A 208 -7.21 15.51 15.98
C GLU A 208 -5.96 15.00 15.27
N LEU A 209 -5.50 13.78 15.61
CA LEU A 209 -4.34 13.17 14.97
C LEU A 209 -4.58 12.86 13.48
N ILE A 210 -5.72 12.25 13.13
CA ILE A 210 -6.02 11.94 11.72
C ILE A 210 -6.28 13.22 10.92
N SER A 211 -6.92 14.24 11.52
CA SER A 211 -7.11 15.53 10.87
C SER A 211 -5.77 16.21 10.60
N SER A 212 -4.90 16.27 11.61
CA SER A 212 -3.54 16.82 11.48
C SER A 212 -2.73 16.09 10.41
N SER A 213 -2.83 14.76 10.37
CA SER A 213 -2.14 13.93 9.38
C SER A 213 -2.68 14.16 7.96
N ALA A 214 -3.99 14.32 7.81
CA ALA A 214 -4.63 14.66 6.54
C ALA A 214 -4.17 16.04 6.04
N TYR A 215 -4.15 17.06 6.91
CA TYR A 215 -3.60 18.38 6.58
C TYR A 215 -2.09 18.36 6.33
N GLY A 216 -1.37 17.45 6.98
CA GLY A 216 0.04 17.15 6.72
C GLY A 216 0.31 16.42 5.41
N GLY A 217 -0.74 16.09 4.63
CA GLY A 217 -0.62 15.56 3.29
C GLY A 217 -0.58 14.04 3.18
N TYR A 218 -0.91 13.28 4.24
CA TYR A 218 -0.86 11.82 4.19
C TYR A 218 -2.19 11.20 3.69
N PRO A 219 -2.22 10.55 2.52
CA PRO A 219 -3.47 10.11 1.89
C PRO A 219 -4.31 9.11 2.71
N PRO A 220 -3.72 8.09 3.38
CA PRO A 220 -4.50 7.22 4.25
C PRO A 220 -5.21 7.96 5.40
N ALA A 221 -4.63 9.07 5.89
CA ALA A 221 -5.29 9.90 6.89
C ALA A 221 -6.42 10.74 6.28
N MET A 222 -6.27 11.25 5.05
CA MET A 222 -7.37 11.91 4.33
C MET A 222 -8.56 10.97 4.17
N ASN A 223 -8.29 9.71 3.80
CA ASN A 223 -9.30 8.67 3.67
C ASN A 223 -10.02 8.42 4.99
N TRP A 224 -9.27 8.17 6.06
CA TRP A 224 -9.84 7.90 7.38
C TRP A 224 -10.64 9.10 7.89
N PHE A 225 -10.11 10.31 7.74
CA PHE A 225 -10.78 11.53 8.16
C PHE A 225 -12.10 11.74 7.40
N ALA A 226 -12.13 11.55 6.08
CA ALA A 226 -13.36 11.62 5.29
C ALA A 226 -14.43 10.61 5.76
N ASN A 227 -14.01 9.40 6.14
CA ASN A 227 -14.91 8.29 6.46
C ASN A 227 -15.33 8.17 7.94
N ARG A 228 -14.89 9.10 8.80
CA ARG A 228 -15.31 9.20 10.21
C ARG A 228 -16.84 9.28 10.33
N ILE A 229 -17.42 8.62 11.34
CA ILE A 229 -18.88 8.56 11.52
C ILE A 229 -19.51 9.94 11.70
N GLU A 230 -18.79 10.84 12.37
CA GLU A 230 -19.15 12.23 12.62
C GLU A 230 -19.23 13.05 11.33
N ASN A 231 -18.51 12.62 10.29
CA ASN A 231 -18.43 13.31 9.00
C ASN A 231 -19.43 12.79 7.96
N ARG A 232 -20.16 11.69 8.21
CA ARG A 232 -21.02 11.01 7.21
C ARG A 232 -22.13 11.85 6.56
N ARG A 233 -22.47 13.01 7.13
CA ARG A 233 -23.46 13.95 6.57
C ARG A 233 -22.84 15.24 6.05
N ASN A 234 -21.53 15.39 6.18
CA ASN A 234 -20.78 16.53 5.70
C ASN A 234 -20.19 16.21 4.32
N PHE A 235 -21.05 16.16 3.30
CA PHE A 235 -20.62 15.84 1.93
C PHE A 235 -19.53 16.80 1.42
N ALA A 236 -19.58 18.08 1.77
CA ALA A 236 -18.53 19.03 1.40
C ALA A 236 -17.14 18.62 1.94
N LEU A 237 -17.07 18.17 3.19
CA LEU A 237 -15.82 17.67 3.78
C LEU A 237 -15.39 16.35 3.14
N ILE A 238 -16.33 15.41 2.93
CA ILE A 238 -16.03 14.11 2.31
C ILE A 238 -15.47 14.31 0.89
N GLN A 239 -16.15 15.10 0.06
CA GLN A 239 -15.71 15.43 -1.30
C GLN A 239 -14.34 16.09 -1.31
N HIS A 240 -14.12 17.06 -0.41
CA HIS A 240 -12.84 17.73 -0.30
C HIS A 240 -11.69 16.75 -0.08
N TRP A 241 -11.83 15.84 0.89
CA TRP A 241 -10.75 14.92 1.24
C TRP A 241 -10.58 13.77 0.27
N ILE A 242 -11.66 13.21 -0.31
CA ILE A 242 -11.54 12.22 -1.39
C ILE A 242 -10.79 12.83 -2.58
N LEU A 243 -11.14 14.05 -2.99
CA LEU A 243 -10.46 14.72 -4.09
C LEU A 243 -9.00 15.02 -3.75
N LYS A 244 -8.70 15.50 -2.54
CA LYS A 244 -7.32 15.74 -2.09
C LYS A 244 -6.49 14.46 -2.05
N GLU A 245 -7.06 13.35 -1.59
CA GLU A 245 -6.40 12.05 -1.57
C GLU A 245 -6.07 11.56 -2.99
N ALA A 246 -7.02 11.72 -3.92
CA ALA A 246 -6.83 11.38 -5.34
C ALA A 246 -5.77 12.26 -6.00
N GLN A 247 -5.77 13.56 -5.73
CA GLN A 247 -4.77 14.51 -6.22
C GLN A 247 -3.37 14.28 -5.64
N ALA A 248 -3.29 13.71 -4.43
CA ALA A 248 -2.03 13.30 -3.82
C ALA A 248 -1.44 12.01 -4.45
N GLY A 249 -2.09 11.45 -5.46
CA GLY A 249 -1.59 10.29 -6.21
C GLY A 249 -1.95 8.94 -5.60
N SER A 250 -2.94 8.88 -4.68
CA SER A 250 -3.47 7.61 -4.14
C SER A 250 -4.28 6.90 -5.21
N ILE A 251 -3.79 5.75 -5.68
CA ILE A 251 -4.50 4.96 -6.69
C ILE A 251 -5.86 4.46 -6.20
N ASN A 252 -5.97 4.17 -4.90
CA ASN A 252 -7.23 3.77 -4.28
C ASN A 252 -8.21 4.94 -4.22
N ALA A 253 -7.73 6.17 -3.98
CA ALA A 253 -8.58 7.36 -3.99
C ALA A 253 -9.03 7.74 -5.39
N VAL A 254 -8.15 7.68 -6.39
CA VAL A 254 -8.53 7.91 -7.79
C VAL A 254 -9.61 6.91 -8.22
N GLN A 255 -9.49 5.66 -7.80
CA GLN A 255 -10.53 4.66 -8.01
C GLN A 255 -11.83 5.01 -7.28
N GLN A 256 -11.77 5.37 -5.99
CA GLN A 256 -12.96 5.75 -5.20
C GLN A 256 -13.66 6.97 -5.81
N TYR A 257 -12.89 7.99 -6.21
CA TYR A 257 -13.41 9.19 -6.84
C TYR A 257 -14.04 8.85 -8.21
N GLY A 258 -13.35 8.08 -9.05
CA GLY A 258 -13.89 7.60 -10.31
C GLY A 258 -15.19 6.81 -10.14
N LEU A 259 -15.27 5.93 -9.13
CA LEU A 259 -16.48 5.18 -8.79
C LEU A 259 -17.64 6.10 -8.40
N ALA A 260 -17.40 7.11 -7.57
CA ALA A 260 -18.42 8.07 -7.13
C ALA A 260 -19.01 8.86 -8.30
N LEU A 261 -18.22 9.15 -9.33
CA LEU A 261 -18.67 9.88 -10.51
C LEU A 261 -19.48 9.03 -11.49
N THR A 262 -19.46 7.69 -11.38
CA THR A 262 -20.12 6.80 -12.38
C THR A 262 -21.64 6.82 -12.34
N GLY A 263 -22.27 7.40 -11.30
CA GLY A 263 -23.72 7.34 -11.10
C GLY A 263 -24.26 5.96 -10.69
N MET A 264 -23.44 4.92 -10.60
CA MET A 264 -23.90 3.56 -10.27
C MET A 264 -24.50 3.42 -8.86
N ASN A 265 -24.13 4.30 -7.92
CA ASN A 265 -24.61 4.34 -6.54
C ASN A 265 -25.26 5.69 -6.20
N SER A 266 -25.95 6.31 -7.16
CA SER A 266 -26.51 7.64 -6.98
C SER A 266 -27.94 7.65 -6.39
N ASP A 267 -28.29 8.76 -5.76
CA ASP A 267 -29.66 9.08 -5.36
C ASP A 267 -30.52 9.53 -6.57
N GLY A 268 -31.78 9.92 -6.30
CA GLY A 268 -32.70 10.40 -7.33
C GLY A 268 -32.31 11.74 -7.99
N THR A 269 -31.24 12.38 -7.52
CA THR A 269 -30.65 13.59 -8.09
C THR A 269 -29.30 13.33 -8.77
N HIS A 270 -28.93 12.06 -8.97
CA HIS A 270 -27.67 11.63 -9.55
C HIS A 270 -26.43 12.00 -8.72
N ASN A 271 -26.57 12.17 -7.40
CA ASN A 271 -25.44 12.33 -6.49
C ASN A 271 -25.08 10.99 -5.85
N ASP A 272 -23.80 10.64 -5.77
CA ASP A 272 -23.33 9.45 -5.05
C ASP A 272 -23.81 9.46 -3.60
N THR A 273 -24.45 8.37 -3.17
CA THR A 273 -25.11 8.30 -1.85
C THR A 273 -24.16 8.31 -0.66
N VAL A 274 -22.86 8.09 -0.88
CA VAL A 274 -21.84 8.04 0.18
C VAL A 274 -21.07 9.35 0.27
N SER A 275 -20.64 9.89 -0.87
CA SER A 275 -19.77 11.07 -0.97
C SER A 275 -20.52 12.34 -1.33
N GLY A 276 -21.70 12.23 -1.94
CA GLY A 276 -22.49 13.35 -2.44
C GLY A 276 -21.98 13.94 -3.75
N PHE A 277 -20.95 13.36 -4.39
CA PHE A 277 -20.48 13.84 -5.69
C PHE A 277 -21.58 13.75 -6.74
N GLU A 278 -21.79 14.82 -7.51
CA GLU A 278 -22.64 14.77 -8.69
C GLU A 278 -22.03 13.82 -9.73
N ALA A 279 -22.87 13.04 -10.40
CA ALA A 279 -22.43 12.13 -11.44
C ALA A 279 -21.75 12.88 -12.59
N ASP A 280 -20.59 12.38 -12.99
CA ASP A 280 -19.90 12.73 -14.23
C ASP A 280 -19.44 11.42 -14.86
N TYR A 281 -20.29 10.85 -15.70
CA TYR A 281 -20.03 9.55 -16.33
C TYR A 281 -18.72 9.54 -17.14
N THR A 282 -18.39 10.66 -17.78
CA THR A 282 -17.17 10.79 -18.61
C THR A 282 -15.94 10.86 -17.71
N GLY A 283 -15.96 11.68 -16.66
CA GLY A 283 -14.91 11.75 -15.65
C GLY A 283 -14.75 10.45 -14.85
N GLY A 284 -15.86 9.81 -14.48
CA GLY A 284 -15.88 8.50 -13.84
C GLY A 284 -15.23 7.43 -14.70
N TYR A 285 -15.59 7.36 -16.00
CA TYR A 285 -14.90 6.48 -16.95
C TYR A 285 -13.40 6.82 -17.04
N ALA A 286 -13.05 8.10 -17.16
CA ALA A 286 -11.66 8.54 -17.28
C ALA A 286 -10.77 8.02 -16.14
N LEU A 287 -11.19 8.25 -14.90
CA LEU A 287 -10.43 7.86 -13.70
C LEU A 287 -10.39 6.32 -13.52
N LEU A 288 -11.50 5.62 -13.78
CA LEU A 288 -11.52 4.15 -13.74
C LEU A 288 -10.65 3.54 -14.84
N TRP A 289 -10.66 4.13 -16.04
CA TRP A 289 -9.83 3.70 -17.14
C TRP A 289 -8.35 3.87 -16.80
N LEU A 290 -7.97 5.00 -16.18
CA LEU A 290 -6.62 5.28 -15.69
C LEU A 290 -6.14 4.29 -14.62
N VAL A 291 -7.03 3.89 -13.70
CA VAL A 291 -6.69 2.89 -12.67
C VAL A 291 -6.60 1.49 -13.26
N ASN A 292 -7.53 1.08 -14.14
CA ASN A 292 -7.53 -0.24 -14.80
C ASN A 292 -6.27 -0.47 -15.63
N GLN A 293 -5.72 0.63 -16.10
CA GLN A 293 -4.46 0.72 -16.78
C GLN A 293 -3.35 0.10 -15.88
N VAL A 294 -3.26 0.37 -14.58
CA VAL A 294 -2.22 -0.23 -13.72
C VAL A 294 -2.43 -1.74 -13.51
N LYS A 295 -1.78 -2.57 -14.34
CA LYS A 295 -1.91 -4.05 -14.34
C LYS A 295 -1.09 -4.71 -13.24
N GLY A 296 -1.54 -5.90 -12.82
CA GLY A 296 -0.82 -6.76 -11.87
C GLY A 296 -0.89 -6.29 -10.42
N ARG A 297 -1.78 -5.34 -10.11
CA ARG A 297 -2.18 -5.06 -8.73
C ARG A 297 -2.92 -6.26 -8.15
N GLY A 298 -2.88 -6.40 -6.83
CA GLY A 298 -3.65 -7.42 -6.11
C GLY A 298 -5.15 -7.34 -6.38
N SER A 299 -5.88 -8.37 -5.95
CA SER A 299 -7.34 -8.47 -6.15
C SER A 299 -8.06 -7.19 -5.74
N ASN A 300 -8.76 -6.58 -6.70
CA ASN A 300 -9.58 -5.39 -6.46
C ASN A 300 -11.01 -5.84 -6.14
N PRO A 301 -11.60 -5.42 -5.00
CA PRO A 301 -12.98 -5.76 -4.69
C PRO A 301 -13.98 -5.20 -5.71
N TYR A 302 -13.58 -4.19 -6.49
CA TYR A 302 -14.37 -3.62 -7.56
C TYR A 302 -13.87 -4.18 -8.89
N ASN A 303 -14.71 -4.93 -9.61
CA ASN A 303 -14.39 -5.34 -10.98
C ASN A 303 -14.45 -4.11 -11.90
N ILE A 304 -13.32 -3.40 -12.01
CA ILE A 304 -13.22 -2.16 -12.80
C ILE A 304 -13.55 -2.43 -14.27
N GLN A 305 -13.17 -3.61 -14.79
CA GLN A 305 -13.44 -3.95 -16.19
C GLN A 305 -14.94 -4.05 -16.47
N ASP A 306 -15.70 -4.71 -15.60
CA ASP A 306 -17.16 -4.78 -15.73
C ASP A 306 -17.79 -3.39 -15.68
N LYS A 307 -17.29 -2.53 -14.78
CA LYS A 307 -17.78 -1.15 -14.65
C LYS A 307 -17.48 -0.30 -15.88
N LEU A 308 -16.28 -0.43 -16.45
CA LEU A 308 -15.90 0.25 -17.69
C LEU A 308 -16.76 -0.24 -18.86
N HIS A 309 -16.98 -1.54 -18.98
CA HIS A 309 -17.85 -2.10 -20.02
C HIS A 309 -19.29 -1.61 -19.89
N HIS A 310 -19.82 -1.52 -18.66
CA HIS A 310 -21.15 -0.95 -18.43
C HIS A 310 -21.20 0.53 -18.85
N LEU A 311 -20.23 1.35 -18.44
CA LEU A 311 -20.14 2.76 -18.85
C LEU A 311 -19.98 2.92 -20.37
N GLU A 312 -19.25 2.04 -21.05
CA GLU A 312 -19.14 2.05 -22.52
C GLU A 312 -20.47 1.79 -23.24
N SER A 313 -21.42 1.12 -22.58
CA SER A 313 -22.77 0.94 -23.13
C SER A 313 -23.66 2.18 -22.98
N GLU A 314 -23.32 3.06 -22.04
CA GLU A 314 -24.05 4.30 -21.75
C GLU A 314 -23.41 5.52 -22.43
N LEU A 315 -22.09 5.51 -22.59
CA LEU A 315 -21.31 6.56 -23.22
C LEU A 315 -21.19 6.31 -24.73
N GLY A 316 -21.33 7.38 -25.53
CA GLY A 316 -21.03 7.33 -26.95
C GLY A 316 -19.52 7.21 -27.22
N PRO A 317 -19.09 6.72 -28.40
CA PRO A 317 -17.67 6.57 -28.74
C PRO A 317 -16.85 7.87 -28.61
N ALA A 318 -17.44 9.03 -28.93
CA ALA A 318 -16.79 10.33 -28.77
C ALA A 318 -16.53 10.66 -27.30
N GLN A 319 -17.48 10.36 -26.39
CA GLN A 319 -17.31 10.59 -24.96
C GLN A 319 -16.24 9.67 -24.37
N VAL A 320 -16.14 8.42 -24.84
CA VAL A 320 -15.06 7.50 -24.44
C VAL A 320 -13.69 8.01 -24.86
N ILE A 321 -13.57 8.64 -26.04
CA ILE A 321 -12.32 9.27 -26.49
C ILE A 321 -11.97 10.45 -25.57
N THR A 322 -12.92 11.36 -25.34
CA THR A 322 -12.75 12.49 -24.43
C THR A 322 -12.39 12.05 -23.00
N ALA A 323 -13.01 10.99 -22.49
CA ALA A 323 -12.68 10.46 -21.17
C ALA A 323 -11.22 9.98 -21.08
N LYS A 324 -10.69 9.36 -22.16
CA LYS A 324 -9.28 8.96 -22.19
C LYS A 324 -8.35 10.17 -22.24
N GLU A 325 -8.72 11.24 -22.94
CA GLU A 325 -7.98 12.51 -22.93
C GLU A 325 -7.95 13.12 -21.50
N ILE A 326 -9.09 13.19 -20.83
CA ILE A 326 -9.20 13.63 -19.42
C ILE A 326 -8.32 12.77 -18.51
N ALA A 327 -8.29 11.46 -18.71
CA ALA A 327 -7.44 10.56 -17.93
C ALA A 327 -5.94 10.86 -18.10
N HIS A 328 -5.52 11.18 -19.33
CA HIS A 328 -4.15 11.58 -19.61
C HIS A 328 -3.83 12.92 -18.94
N GLU A 329 -4.70 13.93 -19.06
CA GLU A 329 -4.54 15.23 -18.42
C GLU A 329 -4.48 15.11 -16.88
N TRP A 330 -5.37 14.31 -16.29
CA TRP A 330 -5.38 14.03 -14.86
C TRP A 330 -4.04 13.45 -14.43
N ARG A 331 -3.52 12.45 -15.14
CA ARG A 331 -2.24 11.79 -14.82
C ARG A 331 -1.06 12.77 -14.88
N GLU A 332 -1.06 13.70 -15.84
CA GLU A 332 0.01 14.69 -15.96
C GLU A 332 0.05 15.65 -14.77
N HIS A 333 -1.11 16.03 -14.25
CA HIS A 333 -1.22 16.94 -13.09
C HIS A 333 -1.12 16.20 -11.75
N TYR A 334 -1.66 14.99 -11.68
CA TYR A 334 -1.77 14.15 -10.48
C TYR A 334 -1.36 12.71 -10.80
N PRO A 335 -0.04 12.44 -10.91
CA PRO A 335 0.45 11.12 -11.25
C PRO A 335 -0.02 10.08 -10.22
N LEU A 336 -0.37 8.87 -10.66
CA LEU A 336 -0.54 7.75 -9.74
C LEU A 336 0.81 7.42 -9.12
N LEU A 337 0.92 7.56 -7.80
CA LEU A 337 2.17 7.44 -7.06
C LEU A 337 2.22 6.14 -6.26
N SER A 338 1.20 5.85 -5.45
CA SER A 338 1.31 4.80 -4.46
C SER A 338 -0.04 4.30 -3.96
N GLU A 339 -0.03 3.12 -3.37
CA GLU A 339 -1.08 2.64 -2.46
C GLU A 339 -0.92 3.18 -1.03
N PHE A 340 0.15 3.94 -0.76
CA PHE A 340 0.48 4.55 0.54
C PHE A 340 0.54 3.53 1.69
N ARG A 341 1.06 2.33 1.40
CA ARG A 341 1.28 1.27 2.40
C ARG A 341 2.26 1.77 3.47
N LEU A 342 1.88 1.62 4.75
CA LEU A 342 2.81 1.83 5.86
C LEU A 342 3.99 0.86 5.72
N ARG A 343 5.20 1.35 6.06
CA ARG A 343 6.40 0.52 6.15
C ARG A 343 6.14 -0.63 7.14
N ALA A 344 6.49 -1.86 6.75
CA ALA A 344 6.22 -3.05 7.55
C ALA A 344 6.89 -3.03 8.94
N CYS A 345 8.03 -2.32 9.07
CA CYS A 345 8.74 -2.14 10.34
C CYS A 345 8.02 -1.21 11.34
N LEU A 346 6.96 -0.52 10.93
CA LEU A 346 6.15 0.35 11.80
C LEU A 346 4.94 -0.35 12.41
N LEU A 347 4.48 -1.43 11.76
CA LEU A 347 3.43 -2.33 12.24
C LEU A 347 4.01 -3.32 13.26
#